data_AF-A0A6S6ZQE1-F1
#
_entry.id   AF-A0A6S6ZQE1-F1
#
_cell.length_a   1.000
_cell.length_b   1.000
_cell.length_c   1.000
_cell.angle_alpha   90.00
_cell.angle_beta   90.00
_cell.angle_gamma   90.00
#
_symmetry.space_group_name_H-M   'P 1'
#
loop_
_entity.id
_entity.type
_entity.pdbx_description
1 polymer ?
#
loop_
_entity_poly.entity_id
_entity_poly.type
_entity_poly.pdbx_seq_one_letter_code
_entity_poly.pdbx_strand_id
1 'polypeptide(L)'
;MNGREVHARPAINRSSFSFLLLLAVLLLIPRLDGWDYSPGKYLWAEDGSVFINDAQRLGVASIWQAYQGYLHAYPRIVAYLAGFVDLSFRPLVLLAGWCIAYVFMAYTLIQRSWTLGVSAIGTAILLMAVAIQPNVGEVFFTLTNTQWLLAAGFAIILLTGDANSLGFKPYRLLGLSILGLTGPFSVVILPVLTLRALYFKDLSANAWIYVTTLFCACIQAAVLLNSPRLAVNGGSIDLLSWAVGFGRLAFFSVDAPLGWAGAITLWIAMIVGIASHWAAGGTARTTAVQGVMLTVMALLLLLASMYSAKSNVAAVIVLGSGSRYTWVPYTLILFALWIFTKRSLVCQLLIGAIWLAIALPVAHRDTQSSLQFGPFADFSKYQNVVIPLHPLVPEFPGWYIEGVQRTHLPLAENLEQDILISRETSSGGDVERNGKLIALRSTGNDPILIFENKFECPENTKNVAVETEIRRSVAGAMQLFWAGRNYFSEVDSLKRWYPEGLVKAQFAFPYMKEGLVLRLDPMEVEGTAVIESMTLICLPAS
;
A
#
# COMPACT_ATOMS: atom_id res chain seq x y z
N MET A 1 36.28 40.85 -13.94
CA MET A 1 36.06 40.38 -12.56
C MET A 1 34.58 40.47 -12.27
N ASN A 2 33.82 39.37 -12.46
CA ASN A 2 32.40 39.32 -12.13
C ASN A 2 32.24 38.80 -10.71
N GLY A 3 31.84 39.67 -9.79
CA GLY A 3 31.47 39.30 -8.43
C GLY A 3 30.27 38.38 -8.46
N ARG A 4 30.49 37.08 -8.25
CA ARG A 4 29.41 36.16 -7.86
C ARG A 4 29.06 36.48 -6.42
N GLU A 5 27.97 37.22 -6.22
CA GLU A 5 27.28 37.24 -4.93
C GLU A 5 26.94 35.79 -4.57
N VAL A 6 27.69 35.25 -3.61
CA VAL A 6 27.35 34.00 -2.94
C VAL A 6 26.16 34.32 -2.06
N HIS A 7 24.93 34.21 -2.60
CA HIS A 7 23.74 34.25 -1.78
C HIS A 7 23.87 33.18 -0.70
N ALA A 8 24.09 33.63 0.54
CA ALA A 8 24.13 32.77 1.70
C ALA A 8 22.83 31.95 1.72
N ARG A 9 22.96 30.61 1.71
CA ARG A 9 21.80 29.73 1.84
C ARG A 9 21.09 30.11 3.14
N PRO A 10 19.78 30.43 3.12
CA PRO A 10 19.07 30.72 4.35
C PRO A 10 19.28 29.55 5.31
N ALA A 11 19.80 29.83 6.49
CA ALA A 11 20.03 28.81 7.50
C ALA A 11 18.68 28.14 7.80
N ILE A 12 18.61 26.83 7.55
CA ILE A 12 17.45 26.00 7.86
C ILE A 12 17.20 26.12 9.36
N ASN A 13 16.14 26.84 9.76
CA ASN A 13 15.73 26.92 11.15
C ASN A 13 15.32 25.50 11.59
N ARG A 14 16.18 24.87 12.42
CA ARG A 14 16.02 23.48 12.86
C ARG A 14 14.66 23.26 13.53
N SER A 15 14.19 24.23 14.33
CA SER A 15 12.91 24.13 15.04
C SER A 15 11.73 24.11 14.06
N SER A 16 11.75 24.98 13.04
CA SER A 16 10.72 24.99 12.00
C SER A 16 10.74 23.72 11.14
N PHE A 17 11.92 23.14 10.92
CA PHE A 17 12.07 21.92 10.13
C PHE A 17 11.44 20.72 10.85
N SER A 18 11.78 20.53 12.13
CA SER A 18 11.20 19.49 12.97
C SER A 18 9.69 19.66 13.12
N PHE A 19 9.21 20.90 13.25
CA PHE A 19 7.77 21.18 13.29
C PHE A 19 7.05 20.75 12.00
N LEU A 20 7.60 21.08 10.82
CA LEU A 20 7.00 20.68 9.54
C LEU A 20 7.02 19.16 9.34
N LEU A 21 8.07 18.48 9.83
CA LEU A 21 8.13 17.03 9.75
C LEU A 21 7.09 16.37 10.67
N LEU A 22 6.94 16.90 11.90
CA LEU A 22 5.88 16.47 12.80
C LEU A 22 4.50 16.73 12.19
N LEU A 23 4.29 17.90 11.59
CA LEU A 23 3.06 18.23 10.87
C LEU A 23 2.77 17.22 9.76
N ALA A 24 3.77 16.83 8.96
CA ALA A 24 3.61 15.81 7.93
C ALA A 24 3.08 14.48 8.51
N VAL A 25 3.60 14.04 9.67
CA VAL A 25 3.10 12.84 10.35
C VAL A 25 1.67 13.05 10.87
N LEU A 26 1.37 14.21 11.47
CA LEU A 26 0.02 14.51 11.97
C LEU A 26 -1.03 14.57 10.84
N LEU A 27 -0.62 14.94 9.62
CA LEU A 27 -1.49 14.93 8.44
C LEU A 27 -1.91 13.52 8.00
N LEU A 28 -1.36 12.46 8.60
CA LEU A 28 -1.83 11.09 8.41
C LEU A 28 -3.03 10.74 9.30
N ILE A 29 -3.30 11.49 10.37
CA ILE A 29 -4.42 11.22 11.30
C ILE A 29 -5.77 11.15 10.56
N PRO A 30 -6.11 12.08 9.64
CA PRO A 30 -7.36 12.00 8.89
C PRO A 30 -7.48 10.77 7.97
N ARG A 31 -6.37 10.08 7.69
CA ARG A 31 -6.31 8.87 6.85
C ARG A 31 -6.47 7.58 7.65
N LEU A 32 -6.38 7.66 8.98
CA LEU A 32 -6.55 6.51 9.86
C LEU A 32 -8.03 6.19 10.04
N ASP A 33 -8.36 4.90 9.91
CA ASP A 33 -9.68 4.38 10.23
C ASP A 33 -9.75 3.97 11.71
N GLY A 34 -9.87 5.00 12.56
CA GLY A 34 -9.96 4.86 14.00
C GLY A 34 -8.60 4.70 14.70
N TRP A 35 -8.67 4.44 16.01
CA TRP A 35 -7.51 4.27 16.88
C TRP A 35 -7.21 2.80 17.21
N ASP A 36 -7.90 1.87 16.56
CA ASP A 36 -7.62 0.44 16.70
C ASP A 36 -6.44 0.04 15.78
N TYR A 37 -5.25 0.01 16.38
CA TYR A 37 -4.00 -0.42 15.74
C TYR A 37 -3.72 -1.88 16.04
N SER A 38 -4.62 -2.76 15.61
CA SER A 38 -4.36 -4.19 15.67
C SER A 38 -3.28 -4.57 14.64
N PRO A 39 -2.21 -5.29 15.05
CA PRO A 39 -1.21 -5.80 14.11
C PRO A 39 -1.90 -6.61 13.00
N GLY A 40 -1.66 -6.21 11.75
CA GLY A 40 -2.24 -6.86 10.57
C GLY A 40 -3.37 -6.07 9.89
N LYS A 41 -3.97 -5.05 10.53
CA LYS A 41 -5.00 -4.20 9.90
C LYS A 41 -4.51 -3.48 8.63
N TYR A 42 -3.21 -3.23 8.53
CA TYR A 42 -2.58 -2.55 7.39
C TYR A 42 -1.84 -3.50 6.45
N LEU A 43 -1.89 -4.81 6.69
CA LEU A 43 -1.30 -5.77 5.77
C LEU A 43 -2.21 -5.91 4.55
N TRP A 44 -1.63 -5.66 3.39
CA TRP A 44 -2.37 -5.66 2.14
C TRP A 44 -1.67 -6.51 1.09
N ALA A 45 -2.42 -7.46 0.52
CA ALA A 45 -2.11 -8.25 -0.66
C ALA A 45 -0.63 -8.67 -0.73
N GLU A 46 0.18 -7.93 -1.49
CA GLU A 46 1.58 -8.21 -1.73
C GLU A 46 2.46 -8.16 -0.48
N ASP A 47 2.09 -7.37 0.54
CA ASP A 47 2.82 -7.27 1.80
C ASP A 47 3.06 -8.66 2.42
N GLY A 48 2.05 -9.53 2.34
CA GLY A 48 2.18 -10.92 2.77
C GLY A 48 2.57 -11.89 1.68
N SER A 49 1.69 -12.02 0.67
CA SER A 49 1.78 -13.08 -0.34
C SER A 49 3.08 -13.05 -1.13
N VAL A 50 3.67 -11.87 -1.28
CA VAL A 50 4.90 -11.66 -2.03
C VAL A 50 6.02 -11.36 -1.05
N PHE A 51 5.95 -10.26 -0.31
CA PHE A 51 7.11 -9.74 0.38
C PHE A 51 7.50 -10.55 1.63
N ILE A 52 6.56 -10.85 2.52
CA ILE A 52 6.84 -11.71 3.69
C ILE A 52 7.18 -13.14 3.25
N ASN A 53 6.37 -13.74 2.38
CA ASN A 53 6.56 -15.13 1.95
C ASN A 53 7.87 -15.32 1.18
N ASP A 54 8.21 -14.43 0.23
CA ASP A 54 9.50 -14.50 -0.48
C ASP A 54 10.68 -14.33 0.48
N ALA A 55 10.58 -13.40 1.45
CA ALA A 55 11.63 -13.22 2.45
C ALA A 55 11.82 -14.46 3.33
N GLN A 56 10.73 -15.16 3.70
CA GLN A 56 10.79 -16.43 4.43
C GLN A 56 11.44 -17.55 3.61
N ARG A 57 11.07 -17.67 2.32
CA ARG A 57 11.50 -18.78 1.46
C ARG A 57 12.92 -18.57 0.90
N LEU A 58 13.26 -17.34 0.51
CA LEU A 58 14.48 -17.01 -0.24
C LEU A 58 15.51 -16.23 0.59
N GLY A 59 15.15 -15.74 1.78
CA GLY A 59 16.03 -14.91 2.60
C GLY A 59 16.48 -13.65 1.86
N VAL A 60 17.79 -13.38 1.85
CA VAL A 60 18.36 -12.19 1.20
C VAL A 60 18.20 -12.20 -0.32
N ALA A 61 18.11 -13.39 -0.94
CA ALA A 61 17.92 -13.52 -2.38
C ALA A 61 16.56 -12.97 -2.82
N SER A 62 15.59 -12.88 -1.90
CA SER A 62 14.28 -12.27 -2.17
C SER A 62 14.42 -10.86 -2.75
N ILE A 63 15.42 -10.07 -2.35
CA ILE A 63 15.67 -8.68 -2.82
C ILE A 63 15.80 -8.59 -4.35
N TRP A 64 16.27 -9.66 -5.00
CA TRP A 64 16.47 -9.72 -6.45
C TRP A 64 15.31 -10.41 -7.19
N GLN A 65 14.28 -10.84 -6.46
CA GLN A 65 13.10 -11.47 -7.05
C GLN A 65 12.20 -10.40 -7.67
N ALA A 66 11.91 -10.52 -8.96
CA ALA A 66 11.00 -9.60 -9.62
C ALA A 66 9.54 -9.89 -9.22
N TYR A 67 8.73 -8.85 -9.06
CA TYR A 67 7.29 -8.94 -8.95
C TYR A 67 6.65 -7.91 -9.90
N GLN A 68 5.67 -8.34 -10.69
CA GLN A 68 4.95 -7.49 -11.65
C GLN A 68 5.84 -6.63 -12.56
N GLY A 69 7.03 -7.15 -12.91
CA GLY A 69 7.99 -6.52 -13.80
C GLY A 69 8.99 -5.57 -13.12
N TYR A 70 9.04 -5.52 -11.78
CA TYR A 70 9.95 -4.66 -11.03
C TYR A 70 10.64 -5.42 -9.91
N LEU A 71 11.80 -4.92 -9.44
CA LEU A 71 12.50 -5.54 -8.32
C LEU A 71 11.92 -5.20 -6.94
N HIS A 72 11.28 -4.04 -6.75
CA HIS A 72 10.78 -3.64 -5.43
C HIS A 72 11.86 -3.64 -4.32
N ALA A 73 13.07 -3.16 -4.64
CA ALA A 73 14.23 -3.24 -3.74
C ALA A 73 13.95 -2.76 -2.31
N TYR A 74 13.32 -1.58 -2.13
CA TYR A 74 13.01 -1.08 -0.79
C TYR A 74 12.00 -1.95 -0.02
N PRO A 75 10.78 -2.24 -0.53
CA PRO A 75 9.86 -3.19 0.11
C PRO A 75 10.54 -4.50 0.50
N ARG A 76 11.33 -5.09 -0.40
CA ARG A 76 11.98 -6.37 -0.15
C ARG A 76 13.06 -6.31 0.92
N ILE A 77 13.83 -5.23 0.99
CA ILE A 77 14.78 -5.01 2.10
C ILE A 77 14.02 -4.93 3.43
N VAL A 78 12.92 -4.17 3.50
CA VAL A 78 12.11 -4.07 4.73
C VAL A 78 11.52 -5.42 5.13
N ALA A 79 10.98 -6.18 4.17
CA ALA A 79 10.41 -7.49 4.45
C ALA A 79 11.47 -8.52 4.87
N TYR A 80 12.66 -8.48 4.27
CA TYR A 80 13.81 -9.27 4.71
C TYR A 80 14.19 -8.93 6.16
N LEU A 81 14.26 -7.65 6.51
CA LEU A 81 14.52 -7.22 7.88
C LEU A 81 13.41 -7.65 8.87
N ALA A 82 12.15 -7.66 8.43
CA ALA A 82 11.04 -8.20 9.23
C ALA A 82 11.18 -9.71 9.49
N GLY A 83 11.96 -10.44 8.70
CA GLY A 83 12.26 -11.85 8.91
C GLY A 83 13.00 -12.15 10.23
N PHE A 84 13.69 -11.14 10.80
CA PHE A 84 14.45 -11.25 12.06
C PHE A 84 13.59 -11.14 13.33
N VAL A 85 12.30 -10.83 13.21
CA VAL A 85 11.35 -10.83 14.33
C VAL A 85 10.30 -11.91 14.14
N ASP A 86 9.60 -12.24 15.24
CA ASP A 86 8.46 -13.17 15.19
C ASP A 86 7.36 -12.67 14.26
N LEU A 87 6.62 -13.63 13.70
CA LEU A 87 5.59 -13.36 12.71
C LEU A 87 4.57 -12.32 13.21
N SER A 88 4.19 -12.40 14.50
CA SER A 88 3.26 -11.48 15.15
C SER A 88 3.72 -10.00 15.13
N PHE A 89 5.04 -9.73 15.04
CA PHE A 89 5.60 -8.37 15.04
C PHE A 89 5.98 -7.85 13.64
N ARG A 90 5.97 -8.70 12.60
CA ARG A 90 6.30 -8.26 11.24
C ARG A 90 5.46 -7.12 10.71
N PRO A 91 4.13 -7.06 10.94
CA PRO A 91 3.33 -5.93 10.48
C PRO A 91 3.85 -4.58 10.98
N LEU A 92 4.40 -4.52 12.20
CA LEU A 92 4.96 -3.29 12.76
C LEU A 92 6.25 -2.87 12.04
N VAL A 93 7.11 -3.83 11.66
CA VAL A 93 8.32 -3.55 10.89
C VAL A 93 7.96 -3.04 9.49
N LEU A 94 6.96 -3.65 8.84
CA LEU A 94 6.43 -3.21 7.55
C LEU A 94 5.86 -1.79 7.63
N LEU A 95 5.03 -1.52 8.64
CA LEU A 95 4.48 -0.19 8.89
C LEU A 95 5.58 0.85 9.16
N ALA A 96 6.59 0.50 9.95
CA ALA A 96 7.75 1.36 10.17
C ALA A 96 8.50 1.65 8.86
N GLY A 97 8.68 0.63 8.01
CA GLY A 97 9.22 0.81 6.66
C GLY A 97 8.37 1.75 5.80
N TRP A 98 7.05 1.67 5.91
CA TRP A 98 6.18 2.63 5.24
C TRP A 98 6.34 4.06 5.78
N CYS A 99 6.36 4.23 7.10
CA CYS A 99 6.58 5.51 7.76
C CYS A 99 7.91 6.15 7.35
N ILE A 100 8.99 5.37 7.24
CA ILE A 100 10.30 5.84 6.77
C ILE A 100 10.21 6.38 5.34
N ALA A 101 9.51 5.68 4.44
CA ALA A 101 9.32 6.14 3.06
C ALA A 101 8.49 7.44 2.99
N TYR A 102 7.44 7.55 3.81
CA TYR A 102 6.64 8.77 3.91
C TYR A 102 7.44 9.95 4.45
N VAL A 103 8.18 9.74 5.55
CA VAL A 103 9.08 10.73 6.15
C VAL A 103 10.17 11.15 5.17
N PHE A 104 10.73 10.23 4.37
CA PHE A 104 11.69 10.54 3.32
C PHE A 104 11.09 11.48 2.25
N MET A 105 9.87 11.20 1.79
CA MET A 105 9.16 12.07 0.85
C MET A 105 8.92 13.46 1.46
N ALA A 106 8.38 13.53 2.68
CA ALA A 106 8.12 14.79 3.37
C ALA A 106 9.41 15.59 3.63
N TYR A 107 10.47 14.93 4.10
CA TYR A 107 11.80 15.50 4.26
C TYR A 107 12.29 16.13 2.95
N THR A 108 12.14 15.39 1.84
CA THR A 108 12.54 15.86 0.50
C THR A 108 11.75 17.09 0.08
N LEU A 109 10.43 17.08 0.26
CA LEU A 109 9.57 18.22 -0.03
C LEU A 109 10.00 19.45 0.78
N ILE A 110 10.13 19.32 2.11
CA ILE A 110 10.52 20.44 2.98
C ILE A 110 11.90 20.99 2.57
N GLN A 111 12.89 20.11 2.44
CA GLN A 111 14.26 20.51 2.14
C GLN A 111 14.35 21.22 0.79
N ARG A 112 13.63 20.73 -0.23
CA ARG A 112 13.66 21.32 -1.58
C ARG A 112 12.80 22.57 -1.69
N SER A 113 11.64 22.62 -1.04
CA SER A 113 10.83 23.83 -0.92
C SER A 113 11.65 24.99 -0.36
N TRP A 114 12.37 24.78 0.74
CA TRP A 114 13.18 25.83 1.35
C TRP A 114 14.38 26.22 0.51
N THR A 115 15.06 25.25 -0.11
CA THR A 115 16.18 25.53 -1.03
C THR A 115 15.73 26.40 -2.21
N LEU A 116 14.49 26.21 -2.68
CA LEU A 116 13.91 26.97 -3.79
C LEU A 116 13.22 28.27 -3.34
N GLY A 117 13.21 28.58 -2.04
CA GLY A 117 12.71 29.84 -1.47
C GLY A 117 11.21 29.85 -1.15
N VAL A 118 10.57 28.69 -1.01
CA VAL A 118 9.19 28.58 -0.50
C VAL A 118 9.19 28.79 1.01
N SER A 119 8.27 29.63 1.51
CA SER A 119 8.13 29.92 2.94
C SER A 119 7.75 28.69 3.76
N ALA A 120 7.95 28.73 5.08
CA ALA A 120 7.54 27.64 5.98
C ALA A 120 6.03 27.38 5.92
N ILE A 121 5.21 28.44 5.89
CA ILE A 121 3.75 28.32 5.75
C ILE A 121 3.39 27.74 4.38
N GLY A 122 4.00 28.23 3.30
CA GLY A 122 3.80 27.67 1.96
C GLY A 122 4.14 26.18 1.91
N THR A 123 5.21 25.77 2.57
CA THR A 123 5.63 24.37 2.70
C THR A 123 4.63 23.55 3.50
N ALA A 124 4.07 24.08 4.59
CA ALA A 124 3.01 23.43 5.35
C ALA A 124 1.75 23.19 4.50
N ILE A 125 1.34 24.18 3.70
CA ILE A 125 0.19 24.04 2.79
C ILE A 125 0.48 23.00 1.71
N LEU A 126 1.70 22.95 1.16
CA LEU A 126 2.11 21.93 0.20
C LEU A 126 2.06 20.52 0.81
N LEU A 127 2.59 20.33 2.02
CA LEU A 127 2.53 19.04 2.72
C LEU A 127 1.08 18.60 2.93
N MET A 128 0.21 19.53 3.33
CA MET A 128 -1.23 19.28 3.44
C MET A 128 -1.80 18.87 2.08
N ALA A 129 -1.54 19.62 1.01
CA ALA A 129 -2.00 19.34 -0.34
C ALA A 129 -1.57 17.94 -0.83
N VAL A 130 -0.34 17.52 -0.53
CA VAL A 130 0.17 16.19 -0.85
C VAL A 130 -0.51 15.10 -0.02
N ALA A 131 -0.72 15.33 1.29
CA ALA A 131 -1.37 14.34 2.16
C ALA A 131 -2.86 14.11 1.82
N ILE A 132 -3.55 15.14 1.33
CA ILE A 132 -4.99 15.09 0.98
C ILE A 132 -5.26 14.65 -0.47
N GLN A 133 -4.24 14.26 -1.25
CA GLN A 133 -4.43 13.91 -2.66
C GLN A 133 -5.60 12.93 -2.88
N PRO A 134 -6.32 13.05 -4.01
CA PRO A 134 -7.37 12.11 -4.40
C PRO A 134 -6.86 10.66 -4.41
N ASN A 135 -7.30 9.84 -3.46
CA ASN A 135 -6.98 8.41 -3.42
C ASN A 135 -8.04 7.60 -2.66
N VAL A 136 -7.97 6.27 -2.84
CA VAL A 136 -8.88 5.28 -2.21
C VAL A 136 -8.25 4.66 -0.96
N GLY A 137 -7.32 5.36 -0.31
CA GLY A 137 -6.61 4.83 0.86
C GLY A 137 -5.42 3.92 0.54
N GLU A 138 -5.41 3.19 -0.57
CA GLU A 138 -4.44 2.12 -0.87
C GLU A 138 -2.95 2.51 -0.72
N VAL A 139 -2.59 3.77 -1.01
CA VAL A 139 -1.20 4.27 -0.92
C VAL A 139 -0.69 4.35 0.52
N PHE A 140 -1.59 4.45 1.49
CA PHE A 140 -1.27 4.64 2.89
C PHE A 140 -1.05 3.31 3.61
N PHE A 141 -0.12 3.31 4.56
CA PHE A 141 0.16 2.23 5.53
C PHE A 141 0.57 0.85 4.97
N THR A 142 0.60 0.65 3.66
CA THR A 142 0.98 -0.62 3.00
C THR A 142 2.39 -0.58 2.44
N LEU A 143 3.21 -1.59 2.73
CA LEU A 143 4.64 -1.58 2.37
C LEU A 143 4.85 -1.55 0.86
N THR A 144 4.02 -2.27 0.11
CA THR A 144 3.99 -2.32 -1.36
C THR A 144 3.92 -0.93 -2.00
N ASN A 145 3.20 -0.01 -1.37
CA ASN A 145 2.97 1.33 -1.90
C ASN A 145 4.04 2.36 -1.53
N THR A 146 5.05 1.97 -0.75
CA THR A 146 6.22 2.83 -0.47
C THR A 146 6.95 3.26 -1.73
N GLN A 147 6.89 2.46 -2.80
CA GLN A 147 7.47 2.80 -4.10
C GLN A 147 6.97 4.15 -4.65
N TRP A 148 5.71 4.52 -4.43
CA TRP A 148 5.15 5.80 -4.91
C TRP A 148 5.70 6.98 -4.11
N LEU A 149 5.80 6.83 -2.78
CA LEU A 149 6.36 7.85 -1.89
C LEU A 149 7.84 8.11 -2.23
N LEU A 150 8.61 7.02 -2.37
CA LEU A 150 10.02 7.05 -2.71
C LEU A 150 10.25 7.61 -4.11
N ALA A 151 9.41 7.27 -5.09
CA ALA A 151 9.50 7.80 -6.45
C ALA A 151 9.28 9.32 -6.53
N ALA A 152 8.34 9.85 -5.77
CA ALA A 152 8.13 11.30 -5.69
C ALA A 152 9.37 12.01 -5.12
N GLY A 153 9.92 11.51 -4.00
CA GLY A 153 11.17 12.02 -3.44
C GLY A 153 12.35 11.89 -4.41
N PHE A 154 12.47 10.74 -5.07
CA PHE A 154 13.51 10.45 -6.05
C PHE A 154 13.48 11.43 -7.23
N ALA A 155 12.31 11.65 -7.83
CA ALA A 155 12.15 12.57 -8.94
C ALA A 155 12.43 14.03 -8.53
N ILE A 156 11.94 14.46 -7.36
CA ILE A 156 12.19 15.82 -6.87
C ILE A 156 13.70 16.02 -6.61
N ILE A 157 14.40 15.08 -5.99
CA ILE A 157 15.84 15.18 -5.74
C ILE A 157 16.62 15.32 -7.05
N LEU A 158 16.32 14.48 -8.04
CA LEU A 158 17.05 14.46 -9.31
C LEU A 158 16.76 15.68 -10.18
N LEU A 159 15.50 16.12 -10.27
CA LEU A 159 15.10 17.17 -11.20
C LEU A 159 15.29 18.58 -10.64
N THR A 160 15.38 18.72 -9.31
CA THR A 160 15.54 20.03 -8.64
C THR A 160 16.86 20.22 -7.92
N GLY A 161 17.75 19.21 -7.94
CA GLY A 161 19.07 19.29 -7.34
C GLY A 161 19.99 20.29 -8.04
N ASP A 162 20.78 21.06 -7.26
CA ASP A 162 21.80 21.94 -7.83
C ASP A 162 22.93 21.10 -8.46
N ALA A 163 23.45 21.58 -9.59
CA ALA A 163 24.56 20.99 -10.34
C ALA A 163 25.83 20.69 -9.50
N ASN A 164 26.03 21.32 -8.34
CA ASN A 164 27.19 21.10 -7.49
C ASN A 164 26.84 20.60 -6.07
N SER A 165 25.56 20.31 -5.78
CA SER A 165 25.11 20.04 -4.41
C SER A 165 25.23 18.58 -3.96
N LEU A 166 25.33 17.65 -4.91
CA LEU A 166 25.30 16.22 -4.65
C LEU A 166 26.69 15.61 -4.85
N GLY A 167 27.64 16.01 -4.00
CA GLY A 167 28.95 15.34 -3.94
C GLY A 167 28.83 13.82 -3.74
N PHE A 168 29.71 13.07 -4.40
CA PHE A 168 29.74 11.61 -4.30
C PHE A 168 30.01 11.16 -2.86
N LYS A 169 29.14 10.32 -2.32
CA LYS A 169 29.32 9.64 -1.03
C LYS A 169 28.73 8.23 -1.14
N PRO A 170 29.38 7.18 -0.60
CA PRO A 170 28.91 5.80 -0.76
C PRO A 170 27.46 5.55 -0.34
N TYR A 171 27.01 6.15 0.77
CA TYR A 171 25.62 6.02 1.22
C TYR A 171 24.60 6.70 0.31
N ARG A 172 25.00 7.75 -0.44
CA ARG A 172 24.13 8.40 -1.45
C ARG A 172 24.01 7.55 -2.69
N LEU A 173 25.10 6.88 -3.09
CA LEU A 173 25.09 5.89 -4.16
C LEU A 173 24.13 4.75 -3.80
N LEU A 174 24.28 4.18 -2.60
CA LEU A 174 23.40 3.11 -2.11
C LEU A 174 21.93 3.55 -2.08
N GLY A 175 21.63 4.74 -1.50
CA GLY A 175 20.28 5.27 -1.47
C GLY A 175 19.69 5.49 -2.87
N LEU A 176 20.49 6.03 -3.79
CA LEU A 176 20.09 6.24 -5.18
C LEU A 176 19.80 4.92 -5.89
N SER A 177 20.61 3.89 -5.68
CA SER A 177 20.37 2.54 -6.21
C SER A 177 19.09 1.93 -5.63
N ILE A 178 18.83 2.05 -4.33
CA ILE A 178 17.58 1.56 -3.72
C ILE A 178 16.37 2.26 -4.34
N LEU A 179 16.40 3.60 -4.45
CA LEU A 179 15.31 4.37 -5.08
C LEU A 179 15.11 3.96 -6.54
N GLY A 180 16.19 3.87 -7.31
CA GLY A 180 16.17 3.51 -8.73
C GLY A 180 15.75 2.08 -9.02
N LEU A 181 15.93 1.16 -8.06
CA LEU A 181 15.55 -0.26 -8.17
C LEU A 181 14.22 -0.61 -7.48
N THR A 182 13.55 0.35 -6.84
CA THR A 182 12.27 0.10 -6.16
C THR A 182 11.08 0.02 -7.11
N GLY A 183 11.14 0.66 -8.27
CA GLY A 183 10.08 0.59 -9.28
C GLY A 183 10.58 1.02 -10.66
N PRO A 184 9.68 1.14 -11.66
CA PRO A 184 10.06 1.49 -13.04
C PRO A 184 10.48 2.95 -13.22
N PHE A 185 10.47 3.75 -12.16
CA PHE A 185 10.65 5.20 -12.23
C PHE A 185 12.01 5.63 -12.77
N SER A 186 13.06 4.82 -12.57
CA SER A 186 14.39 5.07 -13.14
C SER A 186 14.38 5.03 -14.68
N VAL A 187 13.56 4.16 -15.28
CA VAL A 187 13.37 4.08 -16.73
C VAL A 187 12.68 5.35 -17.25
N VAL A 188 11.61 5.79 -16.57
CA VAL A 188 10.80 6.94 -16.99
C VAL A 188 11.53 8.27 -16.78
N ILE A 189 12.32 8.40 -15.71
CA ILE A 189 13.02 9.66 -15.40
C ILE A 189 14.27 9.88 -16.26
N LEU A 190 14.89 8.82 -16.76
CA LEU A 190 16.13 8.88 -17.54
C LEU A 190 16.08 9.85 -18.73
N PRO A 191 15.04 9.90 -19.59
CA PRO A 191 14.95 10.89 -20.66
C PRO A 191 14.90 12.33 -20.12
N VAL A 192 14.12 12.59 -19.07
CA VAL A 192 14.03 13.93 -18.45
C VAL A 192 15.35 14.33 -17.80
N LEU A 193 16.02 13.37 -17.14
CA LEU A 193 17.33 13.56 -16.54
C LEU A 193 18.41 13.83 -17.60
N THR A 194 18.32 13.18 -18.77
CA THR A 194 19.21 13.47 -19.91
C THR A 194 19.02 14.90 -20.41
N LEU A 195 17.78 15.34 -20.57
CA LEU A 195 17.48 16.74 -20.92
C LEU A 195 18.04 17.72 -19.88
N ARG A 196 17.97 17.37 -18.59
CA ARG A 196 18.61 18.14 -17.51
C ARG A 196 20.11 18.25 -17.71
N ALA A 197 20.80 17.14 -17.99
CA ALA A 197 22.24 17.11 -18.24
C ALA A 197 22.64 18.01 -19.41
N LEU A 198 21.86 17.98 -20.50
CA LEU A 198 22.12 18.77 -21.70
C LEU A 198 21.89 20.27 -21.45
N TYR A 199 20.85 20.63 -20.71
CA TYR A 199 20.51 22.01 -20.41
C TYR A 199 21.47 22.65 -19.39
N PHE A 200 21.67 22.00 -18.24
CA PHE A 200 22.52 22.53 -17.17
C PHE A 200 24.01 22.23 -17.37
N LYS A 201 24.36 21.36 -18.33
CA LYS A 201 25.74 20.94 -18.64
C LYS A 201 26.48 20.43 -17.41
N ASP A 202 25.77 19.73 -16.53
CA ASP A 202 26.28 19.27 -15.23
C ASP A 202 26.62 17.76 -15.20
N LEU A 203 26.73 17.14 -16.37
CA LEU A 203 27.09 15.72 -16.51
C LEU A 203 28.42 15.38 -15.84
N SER A 204 29.46 16.21 -16.02
CA SER A 204 30.78 15.94 -15.44
C SER A 204 30.79 16.08 -13.91
N ALA A 205 30.06 17.06 -13.38
CA ALA A 205 29.97 17.30 -11.94
C ALA A 205 29.14 16.23 -11.21
N ASN A 206 28.12 15.67 -11.88
CA ASN A 206 27.18 14.71 -11.30
C ASN A 206 27.20 13.35 -12.01
N ALA A 207 28.30 12.99 -12.68
CA ALA A 207 28.38 11.78 -13.52
C ALA A 207 27.87 10.53 -12.80
N TRP A 208 28.20 10.39 -11.52
CA TRP A 208 27.77 9.26 -10.70
C TRP A 208 26.23 9.15 -10.58
N ILE A 209 25.48 10.26 -10.54
CA ILE A 209 24.01 10.25 -10.49
C ILE A 209 23.45 9.67 -11.79
N TYR A 210 23.96 10.16 -12.92
CA TYR A 210 23.54 9.73 -14.25
C TYR A 210 23.86 8.26 -14.48
N VAL A 211 25.09 7.85 -14.20
CA VAL A 211 25.55 6.46 -14.36
C VAL A 211 24.75 5.52 -13.47
N THR A 212 24.54 5.88 -12.20
CA THR A 212 23.75 5.04 -11.27
C THR A 212 22.30 4.92 -11.73
N THR A 213 21.68 6.03 -12.13
CA THR A 213 20.28 6.04 -12.61
C THR A 213 20.14 5.25 -13.90
N LEU A 214 21.08 5.40 -14.84
CA LEU A 214 21.14 4.62 -16.08
C LEU A 214 21.28 3.13 -15.78
N PHE A 215 22.20 2.75 -14.89
CA PHE A 215 22.38 1.36 -14.49
C PHE A 215 21.10 0.76 -13.88
N CYS A 216 20.44 1.49 -12.98
CA CYS A 216 19.16 1.07 -12.40
C CYS A 216 18.07 0.95 -13.46
N ALA A 217 18.00 1.90 -14.40
CA ALA A 217 17.06 1.89 -15.51
C ALA A 217 17.29 0.67 -16.43
N CYS A 218 18.55 0.33 -16.74
CA CYS A 218 18.89 -0.85 -17.52
C CYS A 218 18.42 -2.15 -16.82
N ILE A 219 18.66 -2.27 -15.52
CA ILE A 219 18.19 -3.42 -14.73
C ILE A 219 16.66 -3.50 -14.75
N GLN A 220 15.97 -2.40 -14.44
CA GLN A 220 14.50 -2.39 -14.41
C GLN A 220 13.90 -2.65 -15.79
N ALA A 221 14.49 -2.10 -16.85
CA ALA A 221 14.08 -2.38 -18.22
C ALA A 221 14.27 -3.86 -18.56
N ALA A 222 15.40 -4.46 -18.20
CA ALA A 222 15.63 -5.89 -18.40
C ALA A 222 14.60 -6.75 -17.64
N VAL A 223 14.33 -6.43 -16.37
CA VAL A 223 13.31 -7.13 -15.58
C VAL A 223 11.92 -6.98 -16.18
N LEU A 224 11.56 -5.78 -16.63
CA LEU A 224 10.27 -5.50 -17.26
C LEU A 224 10.11 -6.22 -18.60
N LEU A 225 11.14 -6.23 -19.44
CA LEU A 225 11.14 -6.89 -20.74
C LEU A 225 11.04 -8.41 -20.64
N ASN A 226 11.56 -9.00 -19.55
CA ASN A 226 11.43 -10.42 -19.26
C ASN A 226 10.16 -10.75 -18.44
N SER A 227 9.31 -9.77 -18.15
CA SER A 227 8.09 -9.98 -17.38
C SER A 227 6.92 -10.41 -18.27
N PRO A 228 6.08 -11.36 -17.83
CA PRO A 228 4.83 -11.68 -18.53
C PRO A 228 3.86 -10.50 -18.60
N ARG A 229 4.05 -9.46 -17.78
CA ARG A 229 3.21 -8.25 -17.74
C ARG A 229 3.06 -7.56 -19.10
N LEU A 230 4.09 -7.58 -19.94
CA LEU A 230 4.01 -6.97 -21.28
C LEU A 230 3.09 -7.75 -22.24
N ALA A 231 3.01 -9.08 -22.07
CA ALA A 231 2.17 -9.95 -22.88
C ALA A 231 0.70 -9.92 -22.43
N VAL A 232 0.45 -9.96 -21.11
CA VAL A 232 -0.91 -10.03 -20.53
C VAL A 232 -1.75 -8.80 -20.85
N ASN A 233 -1.14 -7.62 -20.98
CA ASN A 233 -1.86 -6.37 -21.22
C ASN A 233 -2.10 -6.06 -22.72
N GLY A 234 -1.88 -7.00 -23.64
CA GLY A 234 -1.83 -6.83 -25.10
C GLY A 234 -3.09 -6.35 -25.86
N GLY A 235 -4.06 -5.71 -25.22
CA GLY A 235 -5.26 -5.17 -25.89
C GLY A 235 -4.97 -4.03 -26.87
N SER A 236 -5.92 -3.78 -27.78
CA SER A 236 -5.86 -2.66 -28.73
C SER A 236 -5.95 -1.31 -28.00
N ILE A 237 -5.27 -0.30 -28.55
CA ILE A 237 -5.35 1.07 -28.07
C ILE A 237 -6.58 1.72 -28.71
N ASP A 238 -7.61 2.00 -27.91
CA ASP A 238 -8.69 2.89 -28.32
C ASP A 238 -8.31 4.35 -28.01
N LEU A 239 -8.04 5.12 -29.05
CA LEU A 239 -7.60 6.52 -28.93
C LEU A 239 -8.62 7.39 -28.21
N LEU A 240 -9.93 7.13 -28.37
CA LEU A 240 -10.97 7.91 -27.70
C LEU A 240 -10.97 7.65 -26.19
N SER A 241 -10.99 6.38 -25.77
CA SER A 241 -10.88 6.00 -24.36
C SER A 241 -9.58 6.52 -23.72
N TRP A 242 -8.48 6.51 -24.46
CA TRP A 242 -7.22 7.10 -24.04
C TRP A 242 -7.31 8.62 -23.90
N ALA A 243 -7.90 9.34 -24.85
CA ALA A 243 -8.05 10.79 -24.78
C ALA A 243 -8.94 11.21 -23.59
N VAL A 244 -10.07 10.52 -23.39
CA VAL A 244 -10.95 10.72 -22.23
C VAL A 244 -10.22 10.42 -20.94
N GLY A 245 -9.44 9.33 -20.92
CA GLY A 245 -8.68 8.92 -19.74
C GLY A 245 -7.58 9.87 -19.34
N PHE A 246 -6.79 10.30 -20.33
CA PHE A 246 -5.78 11.32 -20.13
C PHE A 246 -6.42 12.63 -19.68
N GLY A 247 -7.54 13.04 -20.28
CA GLY A 247 -8.29 14.22 -19.87
C GLY A 247 -8.72 14.15 -18.41
N ARG A 248 -9.31 13.03 -17.98
CA ARG A 248 -9.70 12.84 -16.57
C ARG A 248 -8.50 12.88 -15.63
N LEU A 249 -7.42 12.17 -15.93
CA LEU A 249 -6.21 12.17 -15.12
C LEU A 249 -5.53 13.54 -15.06
N ALA A 250 -5.46 14.26 -16.18
CA ALA A 250 -4.91 15.62 -16.23
C ALA A 250 -5.77 16.62 -15.44
N PHE A 251 -7.06 16.34 -15.29
CA PHE A 251 -8.00 17.15 -14.51
C PHE A 251 -8.27 16.54 -13.12
N PHE A 252 -7.33 15.76 -12.60
CA PHE A 252 -7.34 15.24 -11.23
C PHE A 252 -8.52 14.30 -10.91
N SER A 253 -9.04 13.61 -11.92
CA SER A 253 -10.18 12.68 -11.88
C SER A 253 -11.46 13.29 -11.29
N VAL A 254 -11.63 14.61 -11.40
CA VAL A 254 -12.83 15.31 -10.90
C VAL A 254 -13.94 15.30 -11.97
N ASP A 255 -15.14 14.88 -11.59
CA ASP A 255 -16.29 14.74 -12.51
C ASP A 255 -17.33 15.88 -12.35
N ALA A 256 -17.01 16.93 -11.58
CA ALA A 256 -17.89 18.08 -11.34
C ALA A 256 -17.44 19.34 -12.10
N PRO A 257 -18.35 20.15 -12.68
CA PRO A 257 -17.99 21.37 -13.43
C PRO A 257 -17.12 22.37 -12.65
N LEU A 258 -17.40 22.55 -11.36
CA LEU A 258 -16.59 23.42 -10.49
C LEU A 258 -15.17 22.86 -10.31
N GLY A 259 -15.03 21.54 -10.21
CA GLY A 259 -13.75 20.86 -10.17
C GLY A 259 -12.96 21.05 -11.47
N TRP A 260 -13.63 21.00 -12.63
CA TRP A 260 -13.01 21.26 -13.93
C TRP A 260 -12.48 22.69 -14.01
N ALA A 261 -13.27 23.68 -13.60
CA ALA A 261 -12.82 25.07 -13.52
C ALA A 261 -11.61 25.23 -12.58
N GLY A 262 -11.61 24.54 -11.45
CA GLY A 262 -10.46 24.46 -10.55
C GLY A 262 -9.22 23.89 -11.22
N ALA A 263 -9.33 22.74 -11.88
CA ALA A 263 -8.22 22.09 -12.59
C ALA A 263 -7.65 22.98 -13.71
N ILE A 264 -8.51 23.61 -14.51
CA ILE A 264 -8.11 24.58 -15.55
C ILE A 264 -7.33 25.74 -14.92
N THR A 265 -7.82 26.27 -13.80
CA THR A 265 -7.15 27.37 -13.08
C THR A 265 -5.75 26.95 -12.63
N LEU A 266 -5.57 25.72 -12.14
CA LEU A 266 -4.26 25.19 -11.76
C LEU A 266 -3.31 25.07 -12.97
N TRP A 267 -3.79 24.60 -14.12
CA TRP A 267 -2.98 24.54 -15.34
C TRP A 267 -2.63 25.91 -15.91
N ILE A 268 -3.55 26.87 -15.87
CA ILE A 268 -3.27 28.27 -16.25
C ILE A 268 -2.20 28.85 -15.31
N ALA A 269 -2.33 28.64 -14.00
CA ALA A 269 -1.34 29.07 -13.03
C ALA A 269 0.05 28.45 -13.28
N MET A 270 0.09 27.17 -13.69
CA MET A 270 1.32 26.50 -14.11
C MET A 270 1.96 27.19 -15.31
N ILE A 271 1.19 27.43 -16.38
CA ILE A 271 1.68 28.05 -17.62
C ILE A 271 2.17 29.48 -17.35
N VAL A 272 1.40 30.28 -16.61
CA VAL A 272 1.78 31.65 -16.21
C VAL A 272 3.03 31.63 -15.32
N GLY A 273 3.12 30.66 -14.41
CA GLY A 273 4.30 30.44 -13.56
C GLY A 273 5.56 30.18 -14.38
N ILE A 274 5.49 29.27 -15.35
CA ILE A 274 6.59 28.96 -16.29
C ILE A 274 6.97 30.20 -17.10
N ALA A 275 6.00 30.87 -17.74
CA ALA A 275 6.26 32.02 -18.60
C ALA A 275 6.87 33.20 -17.85
N SER A 276 6.34 33.53 -16.67
CA SER A 276 6.84 34.64 -15.83
C SER A 276 8.26 34.38 -15.32
N HIS A 277 8.55 33.17 -14.86
CA HIS A 277 9.90 32.80 -14.39
C HIS A 277 10.91 32.70 -15.54
N TRP A 278 10.47 32.25 -16.71
CA TRP A 278 11.29 32.24 -17.91
C TRP A 278 11.66 33.66 -18.34
N ALA A 279 10.68 34.57 -18.41
CA ALA A 279 10.88 35.97 -18.78
C ALA A 279 11.77 36.72 -17.78
N ALA A 280 11.68 36.41 -16.48
CA ALA A 280 12.51 37.03 -15.45
C ALA A 280 14.02 36.68 -15.55
N GLY A 281 14.39 35.62 -16.27
CA GLY A 281 15.80 35.27 -16.49
C GLY A 281 16.54 34.73 -15.25
N GLY A 282 17.86 34.59 -15.37
CA GLY A 282 18.74 34.21 -14.25
C GLY A 282 18.32 32.95 -13.48
N THR A 283 18.26 33.06 -12.14
CA THR A 283 17.84 31.98 -11.23
C THR A 283 16.35 31.65 -11.36
N ALA A 284 15.52 32.61 -11.76
CA ALA A 284 14.10 32.37 -12.03
C ALA A 284 13.93 31.46 -13.26
N ARG A 285 14.73 31.66 -14.32
CA ARG A 285 14.72 30.77 -15.49
C ARG A 285 15.11 29.34 -15.14
N THR A 286 16.05 29.15 -14.21
CA THR A 286 16.40 27.83 -13.69
C THR A 286 15.21 27.18 -12.97
N THR A 287 14.46 27.96 -12.18
CA THR A 287 13.21 27.50 -11.53
C THR A 287 12.15 27.11 -12.57
N ALA A 288 12.01 27.89 -13.66
CA ALA A 288 11.10 27.57 -14.78
C ALA A 288 11.45 26.22 -15.40
N VAL A 289 12.72 25.98 -15.71
CA VAL A 289 13.19 24.73 -16.30
C VAL A 289 12.95 23.55 -15.37
N GLN A 290 13.23 23.69 -14.08
CA GLN A 290 12.95 22.65 -13.09
C GLN A 290 11.45 22.33 -13.01
N GLY A 291 10.58 23.34 -12.99
CA GLY A 291 9.12 23.14 -13.00
C GLY A 291 8.62 22.48 -14.28
N VAL A 292 9.19 22.82 -15.45
CA VAL A 292 8.92 22.14 -16.72
C VAL A 292 9.34 20.67 -16.64
N MET A 293 10.55 20.36 -16.15
CA MET A 293 11.03 18.98 -16.01
C MET A 293 10.13 18.15 -15.09
N LEU A 294 9.71 18.71 -13.96
CA LEU A 294 8.76 18.07 -13.03
C LEU A 294 7.41 17.80 -13.70
N THR A 295 6.91 18.76 -14.48
CA THR A 295 5.62 18.65 -15.18
C THR A 295 5.70 17.61 -16.30
N VAL A 296 6.77 17.61 -17.10
CA VAL A 296 7.02 16.60 -18.14
C VAL A 296 7.12 15.21 -17.51
N MET A 297 7.86 15.07 -16.41
CA MET A 297 7.95 13.79 -15.68
C MET A 297 6.57 13.33 -15.19
N ALA A 298 5.75 14.24 -14.64
CA ALA A 298 4.40 13.92 -14.20
C ALA A 298 3.53 13.41 -15.37
N LEU A 299 3.54 14.10 -16.51
CA LEU A 299 2.80 13.71 -17.70
C LEU A 299 3.28 12.36 -18.26
N LEU A 300 4.59 12.11 -18.30
CA LEU A 300 5.15 10.83 -18.73
C LEU A 300 4.70 9.69 -17.80
N LEU A 301 4.62 9.91 -16.49
CA LEU A 301 4.11 8.92 -15.55
C LEU A 301 2.62 8.65 -15.72
N LEU A 302 1.80 9.68 -16.01
CA LEU A 302 0.38 9.48 -16.34
C LEU A 302 0.24 8.63 -17.61
N LEU A 303 1.00 8.93 -18.66
CA LEU A 303 1.02 8.14 -19.89
C LEU A 303 1.50 6.70 -19.64
N ALA A 304 2.54 6.51 -18.82
CA ALA A 304 3.03 5.20 -18.45
C ALA A 304 1.97 4.40 -17.67
N SER A 305 1.21 5.04 -16.77
CA SER A 305 0.12 4.39 -16.05
C SER A 305 -1.01 3.96 -16.98
N MET A 306 -1.40 4.80 -17.94
CA MET A 306 -2.39 4.45 -18.95
C MET A 306 -1.92 3.29 -19.82
N TYR A 307 -0.64 3.28 -20.20
CA TYR A 307 -0.04 2.17 -20.94
C TYR A 307 -0.05 0.86 -20.14
N SER A 308 0.16 0.94 -18.82
CA SER A 308 0.12 -0.23 -17.95
C SER A 308 -1.27 -0.89 -17.87
N ALA A 309 -2.33 -0.14 -18.22
CA ALA A 309 -3.70 -0.61 -18.35
C ALA A 309 -4.27 -0.31 -19.75
N LYS A 310 -3.45 -0.48 -20.80
CA LYS A 310 -3.78 -0.04 -22.17
C LYS A 310 -5.10 -0.60 -22.72
N SER A 311 -5.49 -1.79 -22.28
CA SER A 311 -6.75 -2.46 -22.62
C SER A 311 -7.97 -1.96 -21.83
N ASN A 312 -7.76 -1.35 -20.66
CA ASN A 312 -8.80 -0.83 -19.79
C ASN A 312 -8.30 0.41 -19.03
N VAL A 313 -8.20 1.53 -19.73
CA VAL A 313 -7.69 2.78 -19.13
C VAL A 313 -8.58 3.23 -17.95
N ALA A 314 -9.88 2.88 -17.95
CA ALA A 314 -10.81 3.16 -16.86
C ALA A 314 -10.33 2.63 -15.51
N ALA A 315 -9.59 1.50 -15.49
CA ALA A 315 -9.02 0.93 -14.28
C ALA A 315 -7.99 1.85 -13.57
N VAL A 316 -7.38 2.79 -14.31
CA VAL A 316 -6.37 3.74 -13.80
C VAL A 316 -6.98 5.12 -13.54
N ILE A 317 -8.05 5.47 -14.25
CA ILE A 317 -8.69 6.80 -14.17
C ILE A 317 -9.58 6.93 -12.94
N VAL A 318 -10.32 5.87 -12.63
CA VAL A 318 -11.32 5.85 -11.57
C VAL A 318 -10.62 5.67 -10.23
N LEU A 319 -11.19 6.26 -9.19
CA LEU A 319 -10.87 6.03 -7.77
C LEU A 319 -11.20 4.59 -7.36
N GLY A 320 -10.61 3.63 -8.05
CA GLY A 320 -10.60 2.22 -7.74
C GLY A 320 -9.16 1.74 -7.55
N SER A 321 -8.89 0.50 -7.96
CA SER A 321 -7.62 -0.20 -7.74
C SER A 321 -6.38 0.46 -8.36
N GLY A 322 -6.55 1.38 -9.32
CA GLY A 322 -5.45 2.12 -9.95
C GLY A 322 -5.12 3.48 -9.32
N SER A 323 -5.84 3.92 -8.28
CA SER A 323 -5.67 5.30 -7.77
C SER A 323 -4.25 5.66 -7.34
N ARG A 324 -3.44 4.67 -6.93
CA ARG A 324 -2.02 4.83 -6.58
C ARG A 324 -1.14 5.39 -7.71
N TYR A 325 -1.51 5.20 -8.97
CA TYR A 325 -0.73 5.68 -10.12
C TYR A 325 -0.70 7.21 -10.25
N THR A 326 -1.63 7.93 -9.63
CA THR A 326 -1.70 9.40 -9.69
C THR A 326 -0.84 10.10 -8.64
N TRP A 327 -0.42 9.38 -7.60
CA TRP A 327 0.27 9.94 -6.44
C TRP A 327 1.56 10.69 -6.81
N VAL A 328 2.43 10.05 -7.60
CA VAL A 328 3.70 10.65 -8.03
C VAL A 328 3.44 11.84 -8.96
N PRO A 329 2.69 11.71 -10.07
CA PRO A 329 2.37 12.83 -10.95
C PRO A 329 1.81 14.06 -10.22
N TYR A 330 0.81 13.88 -9.36
CA TYR A 330 0.15 14.99 -8.68
C TYR A 330 1.10 15.65 -7.66
N THR A 331 1.92 14.85 -6.96
CA THR A 331 2.97 15.41 -6.09
C THR A 331 3.94 16.31 -6.87
N LEU A 332 4.36 15.89 -8.06
CA LEU A 332 5.29 16.68 -8.89
C LEU A 332 4.64 17.96 -9.44
N ILE A 333 3.37 17.90 -9.86
CA ILE A 333 2.60 19.05 -10.33
C ILE A 333 2.39 20.05 -9.19
N LEU A 334 1.98 19.59 -8.00
CA LEU A 334 1.81 20.44 -6.82
C LEU A 334 3.14 21.08 -6.41
N PHE A 335 4.23 20.31 -6.38
CA PHE A 335 5.55 20.87 -6.07
C PHE A 335 5.95 21.97 -7.08
N ALA A 336 5.73 21.74 -8.37
CA ALA A 336 6.00 22.73 -9.43
C ALA A 336 5.15 24.01 -9.27
N LEU A 337 3.86 23.90 -8.91
CA LEU A 337 3.02 25.08 -8.63
C LEU A 337 3.51 25.89 -7.44
N TRP A 338 3.99 25.24 -6.38
CA TRP A 338 4.46 25.92 -5.17
C TRP A 338 5.77 26.66 -5.37
N ILE A 339 6.68 26.13 -6.19
CA ILE A 339 7.93 26.83 -6.52
C ILE A 339 7.67 28.08 -7.37
N PHE A 340 6.62 28.10 -8.20
CA PHE A 340 6.22 29.27 -8.97
C PHE A 340 5.50 30.33 -8.14
N THR A 341 4.76 29.92 -7.12
CA THR A 341 4.02 30.84 -6.25
C THR A 341 4.78 31.25 -4.99
N LYS A 342 6.07 30.88 -4.89
CA LYS A 342 6.92 31.15 -3.71
C LYS A 342 6.97 32.61 -3.23
N ARG A 343 6.69 33.57 -4.11
CA ARG A 343 6.69 35.02 -3.80
C ARG A 343 5.38 35.52 -3.17
N SER A 344 4.30 34.74 -3.21
CA SER A 344 2.98 35.17 -2.74
C SER A 344 2.27 34.06 -1.96
N LEU A 345 2.17 34.26 -0.64
CA LEU A 345 1.41 33.35 0.22
C LEU A 345 -0.08 33.33 -0.15
N VAL A 346 -0.63 34.46 -0.60
CA VAL A 346 -2.03 34.54 -1.06
C VAL A 346 -2.25 33.61 -2.25
N CYS A 347 -1.34 33.59 -3.23
CA CYS A 347 -1.44 32.65 -4.35
C CYS A 347 -1.35 31.19 -3.89
N GLN A 348 -0.48 30.89 -2.92
CA GLN A 348 -0.37 29.54 -2.35
C GLN A 348 -1.64 29.11 -1.62
N LEU A 349 -2.27 30.02 -0.86
CA LEU A 349 -3.54 29.76 -0.18
C LEU A 349 -4.67 29.54 -1.19
N LEU A 350 -4.76 30.35 -2.25
CA LEU A 350 -5.76 30.18 -3.30
C LEU A 350 -5.61 28.86 -4.05
N ILE A 351 -4.38 28.52 -4.46
CA ILE A 351 -4.09 27.22 -5.10
C ILE A 351 -4.41 26.08 -4.13
N GLY A 352 -4.02 26.19 -2.86
CA GLY A 352 -4.33 25.21 -1.83
C GLY A 352 -5.83 25.03 -1.61
N ALA A 353 -6.61 26.11 -1.62
CA ALA A 353 -8.06 26.07 -1.48
C ALA A 353 -8.73 25.41 -2.69
N ILE A 354 -8.29 25.74 -3.92
CA ILE A 354 -8.77 25.08 -5.15
C ILE A 354 -8.45 23.58 -5.10
N TRP A 355 -7.22 23.22 -4.72
CA TRP A 355 -6.82 21.83 -4.58
C TRP A 355 -7.65 21.09 -3.54
N LEU A 356 -7.89 21.69 -2.38
CA LEU A 356 -8.71 21.13 -1.32
C LEU A 356 -10.14 20.88 -1.80
N ALA A 357 -10.73 21.82 -2.58
CA ALA A 357 -12.06 21.65 -3.16
C ALA A 357 -12.14 20.50 -4.19
N ILE A 358 -11.04 20.23 -4.92
CA ILE A 358 -10.94 19.10 -5.84
C ILE A 358 -10.76 17.78 -5.07
N ALA A 359 -9.91 17.78 -4.04
CA ALA A 359 -9.44 16.56 -3.39
C ALA A 359 -10.35 16.04 -2.27
N LEU A 360 -10.98 16.93 -1.49
CA LEU A 360 -11.84 16.54 -0.36
C LEU A 360 -13.00 15.60 -0.73
N PRO A 361 -13.76 15.82 -1.83
CA PRO A 361 -14.87 14.94 -2.19
C PRO A 361 -14.45 13.49 -2.48
N VAL A 362 -13.15 13.28 -2.65
CA VAL A 362 -12.53 12.06 -3.15
C VAL A 362 -11.58 11.44 -2.12
N ALA A 363 -11.31 12.11 -1.01
CA ALA A 363 -10.41 11.64 0.03
C ALA A 363 -11.09 10.55 0.87
N HIS A 364 -10.81 9.28 0.55
CA HIS A 364 -11.33 8.15 1.32
C HIS A 364 -10.45 7.85 2.55
N ARG A 365 -11.08 7.26 3.56
CA ARG A 365 -10.41 6.61 4.70
C ARG A 365 -10.24 5.13 4.37
N ASP A 366 -9.13 4.57 4.82
CA ASP A 366 -8.82 3.16 4.63
C ASP A 366 -9.53 2.31 5.71
N THR A 367 -10.75 1.87 5.42
CA THR A 367 -11.59 1.09 6.36
C THR A 367 -11.38 -0.41 6.15
N GLN A 368 -10.40 -0.99 6.82
CA GLN A 368 -10.14 -2.43 6.76
C GLN A 368 -10.64 -3.12 8.03
N SER A 369 -11.42 -4.19 7.90
CA SER A 369 -11.79 -5.03 9.05
C SER A 369 -10.57 -5.84 9.53
N SER A 370 -10.54 -6.20 10.80
CA SER A 370 -9.51 -7.12 11.30
C SER A 370 -9.75 -8.53 10.72
N LEU A 371 -8.73 -9.11 10.08
CA LEU A 371 -8.73 -10.52 9.67
C LEU A 371 -8.07 -11.44 10.71
N GLN A 372 -8.00 -10.97 11.97
CA GLN A 372 -7.48 -11.74 13.11
C GLN A 372 -6.02 -12.22 12.92
N PHE A 373 -5.17 -11.38 12.31
CA PHE A 373 -3.76 -11.71 12.05
C PHE A 373 -3.00 -12.17 13.31
N GLY A 374 -3.18 -11.48 14.44
CA GLY A 374 -2.51 -11.83 15.71
C GLY A 374 -2.80 -13.26 16.16
N PRO A 375 -4.09 -13.64 16.34
CA PRO A 375 -4.49 -15.02 16.60
C PRO A 375 -3.92 -16.05 15.62
N PHE A 376 -3.93 -15.77 14.30
CA PHE A 376 -3.33 -16.67 13.31
C PHE A 376 -1.80 -16.77 13.43
N ALA A 377 -1.11 -15.68 13.75
CA ALA A 377 0.33 -15.69 13.96
C ALA A 377 0.69 -16.52 15.20
N ASP A 378 -0.13 -16.48 16.26
CA ASP A 378 0.05 -17.36 17.42
C ASP A 378 -0.26 -18.83 17.07
N PHE A 379 -1.27 -19.07 16.25
CA PHE A 379 -1.60 -20.41 15.75
C PHE A 379 -0.45 -21.03 14.95
N SER A 380 0.23 -20.19 14.14
CA SER A 380 1.36 -20.60 13.30
C SER A 380 2.57 -21.14 14.08
N LYS A 381 2.66 -20.87 15.39
CA LYS A 381 3.73 -21.38 16.24
C LYS A 381 3.62 -22.90 16.42
N TYR A 382 2.42 -23.43 16.37
CA TYR A 382 2.15 -24.84 16.64
C TYR A 382 1.91 -25.68 15.40
N GLN A 383 1.46 -25.06 14.31
CA GLN A 383 1.25 -25.76 13.06
C GLN A 383 1.31 -24.82 11.84
N ASN A 384 1.33 -25.41 10.65
CA ASN A 384 1.28 -24.64 9.42
C ASN A 384 -0.12 -24.05 9.22
N VAL A 385 -0.19 -22.75 8.98
CA VAL A 385 -1.44 -22.01 8.82
C VAL A 385 -1.39 -21.05 7.63
N VAL A 386 -2.53 -20.94 6.96
CA VAL A 386 -2.74 -19.92 5.92
C VAL A 386 -3.41 -18.71 6.57
N ILE A 387 -2.63 -17.65 6.79
CA ILE A 387 -3.11 -16.41 7.43
C ILE A 387 -3.74 -15.51 6.35
N PRO A 388 -5.04 -15.21 6.38
CA PRO A 388 -5.71 -14.43 5.34
C PRO A 388 -5.30 -12.95 5.36
N LEU A 389 -5.31 -12.32 4.19
CA LEU A 389 -5.04 -10.89 4.00
C LEU A 389 -6.09 -10.19 3.15
N HIS A 390 -6.18 -8.87 3.32
CA HIS A 390 -6.97 -8.02 2.44
C HIS A 390 -6.29 -7.81 1.08
N PRO A 391 -7.05 -7.57 -0.01
CA PRO A 391 -8.49 -7.73 -0.09
C PRO A 391 -8.87 -9.22 -0.10
N LEU A 392 -10.00 -9.58 0.50
CA LEU A 392 -10.51 -10.94 0.39
C LEU A 392 -10.97 -11.20 -1.07
N VAL A 393 -10.45 -12.26 -1.67
CA VAL A 393 -10.80 -12.70 -3.03
C VAL A 393 -11.51 -14.05 -2.99
N PRO A 394 -12.40 -14.37 -3.96
CA PRO A 394 -13.11 -15.64 -4.01
C PRO A 394 -12.22 -16.79 -4.52
N GLU A 395 -11.06 -16.96 -3.89
CA GLU A 395 -10.05 -17.96 -4.20
C GLU A 395 -9.32 -18.35 -2.91
N PHE A 396 -8.92 -19.61 -2.78
CA PHE A 396 -8.11 -20.12 -1.67
C PHE A 396 -6.72 -20.51 -2.18
N PRO A 397 -5.64 -20.08 -1.52
CA PRO A 397 -5.61 -19.28 -0.29
C PRO A 397 -5.88 -17.78 -0.49
N GLY A 398 -6.02 -17.31 -1.73
CA GLY A 398 -6.20 -15.89 -2.04
C GLY A 398 -4.95 -15.08 -1.71
N TRP A 399 -5.11 -13.92 -1.06
CA TRP A 399 -3.99 -13.19 -0.46
C TRP A 399 -3.72 -13.72 0.96
N TYR A 400 -2.47 -14.11 1.24
CA TYR A 400 -2.14 -14.82 2.47
C TYR A 400 -0.68 -14.66 2.90
N ILE A 401 -0.43 -14.96 4.18
CA ILE A 401 0.91 -15.18 4.71
C ILE A 401 1.04 -16.65 5.11
N GLU A 402 2.21 -17.22 4.81
CA GLU A 402 2.60 -18.54 5.28
C GLU A 402 3.04 -18.48 6.74
N GLY A 403 2.16 -18.93 7.62
CA GLY A 403 2.51 -19.26 8.99
C GLY A 403 3.17 -20.63 9.01
N VAL A 404 4.50 -20.67 9.03
CA VAL A 404 5.28 -21.92 9.12
C VAL A 404 5.58 -22.21 10.59
N GLN A 405 5.36 -23.45 11.01
CA GLN A 405 5.73 -23.91 12.34
C GLN A 405 7.25 -23.76 12.56
N ARG A 406 7.63 -22.77 13.37
CA ARG A 406 9.05 -22.48 13.70
C ARG A 406 9.52 -23.20 14.95
N THR A 407 8.61 -23.46 15.86
CA THR A 407 8.91 -24.15 17.11
C THR A 407 8.54 -25.62 16.97
N HIS A 408 9.46 -26.52 17.31
CA HIS A 408 9.15 -27.93 17.60
C HIS A 408 8.31 -28.10 18.87
N LEU A 409 7.62 -27.04 19.34
CA LEU A 409 6.66 -27.15 20.42
C LEU A 409 5.58 -28.11 19.93
N PRO A 410 5.52 -29.33 20.47
CA PRO A 410 4.40 -30.19 20.16
C PRO A 410 3.14 -29.46 20.61
N LEU A 411 2.08 -29.53 19.81
CA LEU A 411 0.77 -29.19 20.30
C LEU A 411 0.51 -30.14 21.47
N ALA A 412 0.52 -29.63 22.70
CA ALA A 412 0.30 -30.48 23.86
C ALA A 412 -1.14 -31.02 23.79
N GLU A 413 -1.36 -32.30 24.10
CA GLU A 413 -2.70 -32.92 24.09
C GLU A 413 -3.74 -32.11 24.89
N ASN A 414 -3.29 -31.39 25.93
CA ASN A 414 -4.15 -30.53 26.76
C ASN A 414 -4.62 -29.23 26.08
N LEU A 415 -4.06 -28.89 24.91
CA LEU A 415 -4.45 -27.70 24.13
C LEU A 415 -5.53 -28.03 23.11
N GLU A 416 -5.73 -29.30 22.77
CA GLU A 416 -6.77 -29.75 21.84
C GLU A 416 -8.01 -30.21 22.60
N GLN A 417 -9.16 -29.72 22.17
CA GLN A 417 -10.46 -30.22 22.58
C GLN A 417 -11.24 -30.63 21.33
N ASP A 418 -11.48 -31.93 21.19
CA ASP A 418 -12.44 -32.45 20.20
C ASP A 418 -13.80 -31.80 20.48
N ILE A 419 -14.36 -31.13 19.48
CA ILE A 419 -15.71 -30.58 19.60
C ILE A 419 -16.69 -31.74 19.49
N LEU A 420 -17.00 -32.37 20.62
CA LEU A 420 -18.08 -33.33 20.72
C LEU A 420 -19.41 -32.59 20.54
N ILE A 421 -19.99 -32.70 19.35
CA ILE A 421 -21.31 -32.15 19.06
C ILE A 421 -22.35 -32.87 19.93
N SER A 422 -22.72 -32.28 21.06
CA SER A 422 -23.74 -32.82 21.97
C SER A 422 -25.15 -32.34 21.59
N ARG A 423 -25.24 -31.11 21.08
CA ARG A 423 -26.47 -30.47 20.60
C ARG A 423 -26.15 -29.50 19.47
N GLU A 424 -26.91 -29.62 18.40
CA GLU A 424 -26.86 -28.74 17.24
C GLU A 424 -28.26 -28.21 16.96
N THR A 425 -28.34 -26.91 16.67
CA THR A 425 -29.53 -26.32 16.05
C THR A 425 -29.14 -25.96 14.63
N SER A 426 -29.87 -26.50 13.66
CA SER A 426 -29.72 -26.12 12.26
C SER A 426 -30.89 -25.29 11.77
N SER A 427 -30.57 -24.38 10.85
CA SER A 427 -31.55 -23.65 10.05
C SER A 427 -31.06 -23.69 8.60
N GLY A 428 -31.96 -23.88 7.64
CA GLY A 428 -31.63 -23.83 6.21
C GLY A 428 -31.12 -25.14 5.57
N GLY A 429 -31.11 -26.27 6.28
CA GLY A 429 -30.72 -27.55 5.70
C GLY A 429 -31.01 -28.78 6.56
N ASP A 430 -30.98 -29.95 5.93
CA ASP A 430 -31.10 -31.25 6.58
C ASP A 430 -29.75 -31.67 7.18
N VAL A 431 -29.75 -32.08 8.44
CA VAL A 431 -28.56 -32.58 9.13
C VAL A 431 -28.69 -34.07 9.35
N GLU A 432 -27.71 -34.84 8.86
CA GLU A 432 -27.60 -36.27 9.11
C GLU A 432 -26.32 -36.55 9.89
N ARG A 433 -26.46 -37.20 11.05
CA ARG A 433 -25.33 -37.54 11.91
C ARG A 433 -25.01 -39.02 11.82
N ASN A 434 -23.74 -39.33 11.54
CA ASN A 434 -23.23 -40.70 11.59
C ASN A 434 -21.95 -40.76 12.46
N GLY A 435 -22.13 -41.01 13.76
CA GLY A 435 -21.04 -41.01 14.73
C GLY A 435 -20.45 -39.61 14.96
N LYS A 436 -19.16 -39.43 14.61
CA LYS A 436 -18.47 -38.13 14.63
C LYS A 436 -18.73 -37.29 13.37
N LEU A 437 -19.23 -37.89 12.29
CA LEU A 437 -19.48 -37.20 11.03
C LEU A 437 -20.81 -36.44 11.08
N ILE A 438 -20.81 -35.19 10.63
CA ILE A 438 -22.01 -34.39 10.41
C ILE A 438 -22.13 -34.09 8.92
N ALA A 439 -23.13 -34.67 8.27
CA ALA A 439 -23.48 -34.32 6.91
C ALA A 439 -24.59 -33.26 6.93
N LEU A 440 -24.33 -32.15 6.25
CA LEU A 440 -25.25 -31.05 6.05
C LEU A 440 -25.63 -31.00 4.58
N ARG A 441 -26.92 -31.07 4.31
CA ARG A 441 -27.46 -30.82 2.98
C ARG A 441 -28.22 -29.51 3.02
N SER A 442 -27.64 -28.47 2.43
CA SER A 442 -28.32 -27.20 2.30
C SER A 442 -29.30 -27.23 1.14
N THR A 443 -30.54 -26.83 1.39
CA THR A 443 -31.56 -26.60 0.35
C THR A 443 -31.80 -25.10 0.11
N GLY A 444 -30.99 -24.23 0.72
CA GLY A 444 -31.07 -22.78 0.56
C GLY A 444 -29.74 -22.09 0.84
N ASN A 445 -29.78 -20.77 1.04
CA ASN A 445 -28.61 -19.98 1.39
C ASN A 445 -28.34 -20.07 2.90
N ASP A 446 -27.06 -20.17 3.26
CA ASP A 446 -26.54 -20.09 4.63
C ASP A 446 -27.07 -21.16 5.62
N PRO A 447 -26.80 -22.47 5.42
CA PRO A 447 -26.98 -23.45 6.48
C PRO A 447 -26.17 -23.02 7.71
N ILE A 448 -26.79 -23.10 8.88
CA ILE A 448 -26.16 -22.68 10.15
C ILE A 448 -25.96 -23.90 11.04
N LEU A 449 -24.78 -24.01 11.65
CA LEU A 449 -24.51 -24.90 12.76
C LEU A 449 -24.15 -24.12 14.02
N ILE A 450 -24.94 -24.26 15.08
CA ILE A 450 -24.63 -23.67 16.39
C ILE A 450 -24.21 -24.78 17.36
N PHE A 451 -23.04 -24.60 17.98
CA PHE A 451 -22.53 -25.49 19.01
C PHE A 451 -22.95 -24.93 20.37
N GLU A 452 -23.95 -25.54 21.01
CA GLU A 452 -24.50 -25.06 22.29
C GLU A 452 -23.54 -25.24 23.48
N ASN A 453 -22.52 -26.10 23.35
CA ASN A 453 -21.53 -26.29 24.40
C ASN A 453 -20.67 -25.05 24.54
N LYS A 454 -20.53 -24.62 25.79
CA LYS A 454 -19.62 -23.55 26.15
C LYS A 454 -18.22 -24.13 26.31
N PHE A 455 -17.27 -23.71 25.47
CA PHE A 455 -15.88 -24.15 25.55
C PHE A 455 -15.10 -23.29 26.55
N GLU A 456 -14.35 -23.97 27.41
CA GLU A 456 -13.48 -23.35 28.42
C GLU A 456 -12.02 -23.73 28.14
N CYS A 457 -11.17 -22.71 28.05
CA CYS A 457 -9.74 -22.87 27.89
C CYS A 457 -9.03 -22.55 29.22
N PRO A 458 -7.79 -23.05 29.43
CA PRO A 458 -6.99 -22.70 30.60
C PRO A 458 -6.82 -21.18 30.79
N GLU A 459 -6.68 -20.71 32.03
CA GLU A 459 -6.64 -19.26 32.36
C GLU A 459 -5.56 -18.45 31.61
N ASN A 460 -4.48 -19.10 31.16
CA ASN A 460 -3.40 -18.46 30.41
C ASN A 460 -3.68 -18.33 28.90
N THR A 461 -4.85 -18.74 28.43
CA THR A 461 -5.25 -18.70 27.03
C THR A 461 -5.61 -17.28 26.61
N LYS A 462 -4.97 -16.81 25.54
CA LYS A 462 -5.24 -15.49 24.96
C LYS A 462 -6.08 -15.58 23.70
N ASN A 463 -5.76 -16.55 22.86
CA ASN A 463 -6.38 -16.76 21.55
C ASN A 463 -6.87 -18.20 21.45
N VAL A 464 -7.82 -18.45 20.56
CA VAL A 464 -8.29 -19.79 20.22
C VAL A 464 -8.17 -19.97 18.72
N ALA A 465 -7.85 -21.19 18.31
CA ALA A 465 -7.97 -21.60 16.94
C ALA A 465 -9.00 -22.72 16.80
N VAL A 466 -9.65 -22.76 15.64
CA VAL A 466 -10.61 -23.79 15.26
C VAL A 466 -10.14 -24.36 13.94
N GLU A 467 -10.00 -25.67 13.93
CA GLU A 467 -9.65 -26.44 12.75
C GLU A 467 -10.81 -27.36 12.40
N THR A 468 -11.13 -27.45 11.11
CA THR A 468 -12.26 -28.25 10.64
C THR A 468 -11.87 -28.97 9.36
N GLU A 469 -11.88 -30.30 9.39
CA GLU A 469 -11.79 -31.11 8.18
C GLU A 469 -13.20 -31.26 7.63
N ILE A 470 -13.44 -30.71 6.45
CA ILE A 470 -14.77 -30.64 5.86
C ILE A 470 -14.69 -30.99 4.38
N ARG A 471 -15.63 -31.83 3.92
CA ARG A 471 -15.81 -32.16 2.50
C ARG A 471 -16.98 -31.38 1.96
N ARG A 472 -16.75 -30.56 0.94
CA ARG A 472 -17.78 -29.68 0.35
C ARG A 472 -18.06 -30.09 -1.09
N SER A 473 -19.33 -30.08 -1.51
CA SER A 473 -19.71 -30.34 -2.90
C SER A 473 -19.51 -29.16 -3.84
N VAL A 474 -19.35 -27.96 -3.29
CA VAL A 474 -19.24 -26.70 -4.02
C VAL A 474 -18.23 -25.79 -3.34
N ALA A 475 -17.49 -25.03 -4.15
CA ALA A 475 -16.61 -23.99 -3.67
C ALA A 475 -17.40 -22.76 -3.23
N GLY A 476 -16.88 -22.01 -2.25
CA GLY A 476 -17.59 -20.84 -1.75
C GLY A 476 -17.08 -20.35 -0.41
N ALA A 477 -17.68 -19.28 0.09
CA ALA A 477 -17.36 -18.76 1.40
C ALA A 477 -17.86 -19.69 2.53
N MET A 478 -17.16 -19.61 3.65
CA MET A 478 -17.43 -20.25 4.92
C MET A 478 -17.17 -19.19 6.00
N GLN A 479 -18.07 -19.07 6.96
CA GLN A 479 -17.96 -18.06 8.00
C GLN A 479 -18.04 -18.72 9.38
N LEU A 480 -17.10 -18.37 10.25
CA LEU A 480 -17.12 -18.77 11.64
C LEU A 480 -17.43 -17.56 12.50
N PHE A 481 -18.42 -17.69 13.37
CA PHE A 481 -18.79 -16.72 14.39
C PHE A 481 -18.40 -17.24 15.76
N TRP A 482 -17.99 -16.33 16.63
CA TRP A 482 -17.71 -16.63 18.03
C TRP A 482 -18.38 -15.61 18.95
N ALA A 483 -18.82 -16.06 20.12
CA ALA A 483 -19.47 -15.19 21.09
C ALA A 483 -19.29 -15.72 22.52
N GLY A 484 -19.36 -14.83 23.51
CA GLY A 484 -19.36 -15.20 24.94
C GLY A 484 -20.71 -15.72 25.43
N ARG A 485 -21.76 -15.49 24.63
CA ARG A 485 -23.15 -15.86 24.86
C ARG A 485 -23.79 -16.23 23.52
N ASN A 486 -25.06 -16.63 23.50
CA ASN A 486 -25.77 -17.04 22.28
C ASN A 486 -26.18 -15.85 21.36
N TYR A 487 -25.37 -14.79 21.30
CA TYR A 487 -25.58 -13.63 20.42
C TYR A 487 -24.35 -13.44 19.54
N PHE A 488 -24.49 -13.74 18.25
CA PHE A 488 -23.43 -13.63 17.26
C PHE A 488 -23.51 -12.27 16.54
N SER A 489 -22.35 -11.68 16.28
CA SER A 489 -22.22 -10.40 15.57
C SER A 489 -21.29 -10.57 14.36
N GLU A 490 -21.49 -9.76 13.31
CA GLU A 490 -20.56 -9.73 12.17
C GLU A 490 -19.16 -9.25 12.58
N VAL A 491 -19.06 -8.48 13.66
CA VAL A 491 -17.77 -7.99 14.20
C VAL A 491 -16.96 -9.16 14.78
N ASP A 492 -17.63 -10.13 15.39
CA ASP A 492 -17.05 -11.33 15.98
C ASP A 492 -17.20 -12.53 15.04
N SER A 493 -16.78 -12.31 13.79
CA SER A 493 -16.83 -13.33 12.75
C SER A 493 -15.64 -13.24 11.80
N LEU A 494 -15.34 -14.35 11.12
CA LEU A 494 -14.33 -14.40 10.07
C LEU A 494 -14.85 -15.22 8.90
N LYS A 495 -14.94 -14.57 7.74
CA LYS A 495 -15.36 -15.17 6.48
C LYS A 495 -14.15 -15.51 5.61
N ARG A 496 -14.11 -16.73 5.06
CA ARG A 496 -13.03 -17.22 4.18
C ARG A 496 -13.60 -18.02 3.02
N TRP A 497 -12.98 -17.92 1.85
CA TRP A 497 -13.34 -18.76 0.70
C TRP A 497 -12.56 -20.08 0.76
N TYR A 498 -13.22 -21.19 0.46
CA TYR A 498 -12.59 -22.51 0.33
C TYR A 498 -13.07 -23.22 -0.94
N PRO A 499 -12.22 -24.08 -1.56
CA PRO A 499 -12.59 -24.82 -2.76
C PRO A 499 -13.58 -25.94 -2.46
N GLU A 500 -14.07 -26.58 -3.52
CA GLU A 500 -14.79 -27.85 -3.44
C GLU A 500 -13.84 -29.00 -3.05
N GLY A 501 -14.40 -30.11 -2.57
CA GLY A 501 -13.64 -31.28 -2.14
C GLY A 501 -13.32 -31.27 -0.64
N LEU A 502 -12.33 -32.09 -0.24
CA LEU A 502 -11.86 -32.17 1.14
C LEU A 502 -10.92 -31.00 1.43
N VAL A 503 -11.30 -30.16 2.40
CA VAL A 503 -10.53 -28.98 2.80
C VAL A 503 -10.31 -28.98 4.30
N LYS A 504 -9.15 -28.45 4.68
CA LYS A 504 -8.78 -28.19 6.07
C LYS A 504 -9.00 -26.72 6.37
N ALA A 505 -10.17 -26.39 6.90
CA ALA A 505 -10.54 -25.02 7.23
C ALA A 505 -9.93 -24.61 8.57
N GLN A 506 -9.33 -23.42 8.61
CA GLN A 506 -8.63 -22.90 9.79
C GLN A 506 -9.14 -21.50 10.13
N PHE A 507 -9.46 -21.29 11.39
CA PHE A 507 -9.87 -20.00 11.95
C PHE A 507 -9.09 -19.75 13.23
N ALA A 508 -8.77 -18.49 13.51
CA ALA A 508 -8.17 -18.08 14.78
C ALA A 508 -8.71 -16.73 15.20
N PHE A 509 -9.01 -16.56 16.49
CA PHE A 509 -9.63 -15.36 17.04
C PHE A 509 -9.32 -15.23 18.55
N PRO A 510 -9.56 -14.06 19.18
CA PRO A 510 -9.33 -13.86 20.61
C PRO A 510 -10.25 -14.73 21.48
N TYR A 511 -9.73 -15.23 22.61
CA TYR A 511 -10.54 -15.97 23.58
C TYR A 511 -11.44 -15.03 24.39
N MET A 512 -12.70 -15.43 24.62
CA MET A 512 -13.63 -14.69 25.46
C MET A 512 -13.65 -15.28 26.88
N LYS A 513 -13.38 -14.44 27.90
CA LYS A 513 -13.36 -14.86 29.32
C LYS A 513 -14.67 -15.40 29.84
N GLU A 514 -15.79 -14.98 29.25
CA GLU A 514 -17.11 -15.50 29.61
C GLU A 514 -17.31 -16.93 29.11
N GLY A 515 -16.32 -17.57 28.46
CA GLY A 515 -16.40 -18.85 27.75
C GLY A 515 -16.79 -18.64 26.29
N LEU A 516 -16.71 -19.69 25.48
CA LEU A 516 -16.82 -19.58 24.02
C LEU A 516 -18.00 -20.39 23.48
N VAL A 517 -18.85 -19.76 22.67
CA VAL A 517 -19.90 -20.39 21.87
C VAL A 517 -19.55 -20.15 20.40
N LEU A 518 -19.70 -21.20 19.57
CA LEU A 518 -19.36 -21.15 18.16
C LEU A 518 -20.60 -21.30 17.28
N ARG A 519 -20.62 -20.57 16.18
CA ARG A 519 -21.53 -20.81 15.06
C ARG A 519 -20.70 -20.93 13.79
N LEU A 520 -20.98 -21.98 13.01
CA LEU A 520 -20.33 -22.23 11.74
C LEU A 520 -21.35 -22.22 10.60
N ASP A 521 -21.05 -21.43 9.59
CA ASP A 521 -21.81 -21.37 8.34
C ASP A 521 -20.91 -22.00 7.25
N PRO A 522 -21.07 -23.30 6.95
CA PRO A 522 -20.14 -24.07 6.12
C PRO A 522 -20.21 -23.73 4.63
N MET A 523 -21.26 -23.06 4.16
CA MET A 523 -21.46 -22.63 2.77
C MET A 523 -22.50 -21.52 2.69
N GLU A 524 -22.41 -20.67 1.66
CA GLU A 524 -23.42 -19.62 1.38
C GLU A 524 -24.34 -19.98 0.21
N VAL A 525 -24.03 -21.07 -0.49
CA VAL A 525 -24.73 -21.54 -1.69
C VAL A 525 -25.25 -22.95 -1.47
N GLU A 526 -26.26 -23.34 -2.24
CA GLU A 526 -26.82 -24.70 -2.20
C GLU A 526 -25.75 -25.76 -2.47
N GLY A 527 -25.71 -26.80 -1.62
CA GLY A 527 -24.69 -27.84 -1.67
C GLY A 527 -24.73 -28.77 -0.47
N THR A 528 -23.76 -29.70 -0.41
CA THR A 528 -23.53 -30.59 0.74
C THR A 528 -22.17 -30.33 1.37
N ALA A 529 -22.14 -30.29 2.69
CA ALA A 529 -20.94 -30.17 3.50
C ALA A 529 -20.90 -31.31 4.53
N VAL A 530 -19.84 -32.09 4.54
CA VAL A 530 -19.64 -33.17 5.52
C VAL A 530 -18.47 -32.79 6.41
N ILE A 531 -18.74 -32.48 7.67
CA ILE A 531 -17.71 -32.21 8.67
C ILE A 531 -17.19 -33.56 9.17
N GLU A 532 -15.92 -33.85 8.88
CA GLU A 532 -15.24 -35.08 9.27
C GLU A 532 -14.67 -34.98 10.69
N SER A 533 -14.08 -33.83 11.01
CA SER A 533 -13.56 -33.51 12.34
C SER A 533 -13.58 -32.00 12.60
N MET A 534 -13.71 -31.61 13.87
CA MET A 534 -13.61 -30.22 14.30
C MET A 534 -12.90 -30.15 15.65
N THR A 535 -11.79 -29.44 15.69
CA THR A 535 -10.89 -29.37 16.85
C THR A 535 -10.73 -27.92 17.28
N LEU A 536 -10.95 -27.67 18.57
CA LEU A 536 -10.67 -26.39 19.20
C LEU A 536 -9.29 -26.44 19.85
N ILE A 537 -8.48 -25.43 19.60
CA ILE A 537 -7.10 -25.34 20.07
C ILE A 537 -6.94 -24.08 20.92
N CYS A 538 -6.67 -24.25 22.22
CA CYS A 538 -6.40 -23.14 23.12
C CYS A 538 -4.95 -22.64 22.94
N LEU A 539 -4.77 -21.37 22.58
CA LEU A 539 -3.45 -20.78 22.32
C LEU A 539 -2.99 -19.94 23.53
N PRO A 540 -1.92 -20.36 24.25
CA PRO A 540 -1.44 -19.63 25.41
C PRO A 540 -0.84 -18.27 25.02
N ALA A 541 -0.88 -17.32 25.97
CA ALA A 541 -0.15 -16.07 25.82
C ALA A 541 1.36 -16.34 25.71
N SER A 542 1.95 -15.96 24.58
CA SER A 542 3.40 -16.08 24.34
C SER A 542 4.20 -14.93 24.92
#